data_AF-A0A9J5WC04-F1
#
_entry.id   AF-A0A9J5WC04-F1
#
_cell.length_a   1.000
_cell.length_b   1.000
_cell.length_c   1.000
_cell.angle_alpha   90.00
_cell.angle_beta   90.00
_cell.angle_gamma   90.00
#
_symmetry.space_group_name_H-M   'P 1'
#
loop_
_entity.id
_entity.type
_entity.pdbx_description
1 polymer ?
#
loop_
_entity_poly.entity_id
_entity_poly.type
_entity_poly.pdbx_seq_one_letter_code
_entity_poly.pdbx_strand_id
1 'polypeptide(L)'
;MVAFGKKLKERQIQEWQGYYINYKVMKKKVKEYADQIQAGALNQRYVLKDFSRMLDKENEKVVLFLLEQQGVFASRISQLNEQQDSLQEQPDISKVTELREAYRNVGRDLLKLLFFVEINAIGLRKILKKFDKRFDYKFTDYYVKTRANHPYSQLQQVFNNVGLGAVVGAISRNLADLQDREGSYLSIYDQPALPLQVFAFFL
;
A
#
# COMPACT_ATOMS: atom_id res chain seq x y z
N MET A 1 6.53 -23.26 8.32
CA MET A 1 6.10 -22.04 7.60
C MET A 1 7.03 -21.76 6.41
N VAL A 2 6.86 -22.44 5.26
CA VAL A 2 7.92 -22.55 4.21
C VAL A 2 7.60 -21.83 2.88
N ALA A 3 6.39 -21.30 2.65
CA ALA A 3 5.98 -20.87 1.31
C ALA A 3 6.03 -19.36 0.99
N PHE A 4 6.62 -18.49 1.83
CA PHE A 4 6.50 -17.03 1.60
C PHE A 4 7.02 -16.57 0.24
N GLY A 5 8.17 -17.06 -0.23
CA GLY A 5 8.69 -16.66 -1.54
C GLY A 5 7.78 -17.06 -2.72
N LYS A 6 7.09 -18.19 -2.61
CA LYS A 6 6.12 -18.65 -3.61
C LYS A 6 4.84 -17.79 -3.54
N LYS A 7 4.30 -17.61 -2.33
CA LYS A 7 3.15 -16.74 -2.07
C LYS A 7 3.38 -15.29 -2.49
N LEU A 8 4.59 -14.75 -2.27
CA LEU A 8 4.96 -13.41 -2.71
C LEU A 8 4.82 -13.32 -4.23
N LYS A 9 5.45 -14.21 -4.97
CA LYS A 9 5.39 -14.22 -6.44
C LYS A 9 3.96 -14.35 -6.98
N GLU A 10 3.15 -15.22 -6.38
CA GLU A 10 1.75 -15.46 -6.80
C GLU A 10 0.82 -14.29 -6.47
N ARG A 11 1.14 -13.52 -5.43
CA ARG A 11 0.31 -12.41 -4.95
C ARG A 11 0.79 -11.06 -5.46
N GLN A 12 1.85 -10.99 -6.25
CA GLN A 12 2.30 -9.72 -6.81
C GLN A 12 1.26 -9.19 -7.79
N ILE A 13 0.93 -7.91 -7.65
CA ILE A 13 0.18 -7.17 -8.65
C ILE A 13 1.05 -7.13 -9.93
N GLN A 14 0.48 -7.57 -11.05
CA GLN A 14 1.23 -7.81 -12.28
C GLN A 14 1.89 -6.53 -12.80
N GLU A 15 1.16 -5.42 -12.79
CA GLU A 15 1.66 -4.11 -13.22
C GLU A 15 2.81 -3.58 -12.34
N TRP A 16 2.96 -4.07 -11.10
CA TRP A 16 3.93 -3.55 -10.13
C TRP A 16 5.05 -4.52 -9.77
N GLN A 17 5.19 -5.64 -10.50
CA GLN A 17 6.15 -6.70 -10.19
C GLN A 17 7.59 -6.20 -9.98
N GLY A 18 8.02 -5.21 -10.77
CA GLY A 18 9.37 -4.63 -10.69
C GLY A 18 9.68 -3.88 -9.40
N TYR A 19 8.65 -3.37 -8.71
CA TYR A 19 8.80 -2.52 -7.52
C TYR A 19 8.79 -3.31 -6.21
N TYR A 20 8.37 -4.58 -6.25
CA TYR A 20 8.43 -5.44 -5.07
C TYR A 20 9.87 -5.78 -4.67
N ILE A 21 10.08 -6.01 -3.38
CA ILE A 21 11.33 -6.52 -2.83
C ILE A 21 11.75 -7.81 -3.53
N ASN A 22 13.01 -7.88 -3.96
CA ASN A 22 13.57 -9.05 -4.61
C ASN A 22 13.97 -10.14 -3.60
N TYR A 23 12.97 -10.66 -2.87
CA TYR A 23 13.15 -11.61 -1.77
C TYR A 23 13.94 -12.86 -2.18
N LYS A 24 13.78 -13.33 -3.43
CA LYS A 24 14.48 -14.51 -3.94
C LYS A 24 15.98 -14.24 -4.02
N VAL A 25 16.40 -13.12 -4.61
CA VAL A 25 17.81 -12.74 -4.74
C VAL A 25 18.42 -12.52 -3.35
N MET A 26 17.75 -11.78 -2.47
CA MET A 26 18.26 -11.55 -1.12
C MET A 26 18.41 -12.85 -0.33
N LYS A 27 17.44 -13.77 -0.43
CA LYS A 27 17.54 -15.09 0.20
C LYS A 27 18.74 -15.88 -0.32
N LYS A 28 19.01 -15.82 -1.63
CA LYS A 28 20.17 -16.47 -2.24
C LYS A 28 21.47 -15.87 -1.67
N LYS A 29 21.55 -14.54 -1.59
CA LYS A 29 22.71 -13.84 -1.05
C LYS A 29 23.01 -14.21 0.41
N VAL A 30 21.97 -14.31 1.25
CA VAL A 30 22.13 -14.79 2.65
C VAL A 30 22.76 -16.17 2.72
N LYS A 31 22.43 -17.07 1.78
CA LYS A 31 23.06 -18.40 1.71
C LYS A 31 24.53 -18.28 1.27
N GLU A 32 24.79 -17.53 0.21
CA GLU A 32 26.15 -17.32 -0.32
C GLU A 32 27.11 -16.75 0.74
N TYR A 33 26.65 -15.79 1.56
CA TYR A 33 27.46 -15.26 2.67
C TYR A 33 27.80 -16.32 3.71
N ALA A 34 26.87 -17.23 4.03
CA ALA A 34 27.13 -18.31 4.98
C ALA A 34 28.20 -19.27 4.45
N ASP A 35 28.10 -19.64 3.18
CA ASP A 35 29.07 -20.53 2.52
C ASP A 35 30.46 -19.86 2.46
N GLN A 36 30.53 -18.55 2.17
CA GLN A 36 31.79 -17.79 2.07
C GLN A 36 32.45 -17.50 3.43
N ILE A 37 31.67 -17.31 4.50
CA ILE A 37 32.20 -17.19 5.86
C ILE A 37 32.81 -18.52 6.30
N GLN A 38 32.12 -19.65 6.04
CA GLN A 38 32.63 -20.98 6.38
C GLN A 38 33.93 -21.31 5.63
N ALA A 39 34.06 -20.86 4.38
CA ALA A 39 35.27 -21.02 3.59
C ALA A 39 36.40 -20.03 3.97
N GLY A 40 36.20 -19.15 4.96
CA GLY A 40 37.18 -18.13 5.37
C GLY A 40 37.39 -17.00 4.34
N ALA A 41 36.57 -16.93 3.29
CA ALA A 41 36.73 -16.01 2.17
C ALA A 41 36.20 -14.59 2.45
N LEU A 42 35.28 -14.44 3.40
CA LEU A 42 34.69 -13.16 3.79
C LEU A 42 34.73 -12.96 5.29
N ASN A 43 34.98 -11.71 5.70
CA ASN A 43 34.78 -11.30 7.08
C ASN A 43 33.34 -10.84 7.34
N GLN A 44 32.93 -10.96 8.60
CA GLN A 44 31.59 -10.58 9.08
C GLN A 44 31.24 -9.11 8.79
N ARG A 45 32.20 -8.19 8.94
CA ARG A 45 31.97 -6.75 8.75
C ARG A 45 31.56 -6.42 7.31
N TYR A 46 32.17 -7.10 6.34
CA TYR A 46 31.80 -6.97 4.94
C TYR A 46 30.35 -7.44 4.70
N VAL A 47 29.99 -8.62 5.22
CA VAL A 47 28.63 -9.18 5.06
C VAL A 47 27.56 -8.24 5.62
N LEU A 48 27.78 -7.68 6.81
CA LEU A 48 26.85 -6.73 7.42
C LEU A 48 26.69 -5.46 6.57
N LYS A 49 27.80 -4.90 6.06
CA LYS A 49 27.79 -3.70 5.23
C LYS A 49 27.12 -3.95 3.87
N ASP A 50 27.46 -5.04 3.21
CA ASP A 50 26.95 -5.37 1.88
C ASP A 50 25.45 -5.68 1.95
N PHE A 51 25.02 -6.47 2.94
CA PHE A 51 23.60 -6.79 3.12
C PHE A 51 22.77 -5.56 3.52
N SER A 52 23.32 -4.67 4.36
CA SER A 52 22.71 -3.38 4.67
C SER A 52 22.46 -2.56 3.41
N ARG A 53 23.48 -2.43 2.55
CA ARG A 53 23.37 -1.68 1.29
C ARG A 53 22.34 -2.29 0.34
N MET A 54 22.24 -3.62 0.28
CA MET A 54 21.22 -4.31 -0.51
C MET A 54 19.81 -4.01 0.04
N LEU A 55 19.61 -4.05 1.35
CA LEU A 55 18.32 -3.69 1.97
C LEU A 55 17.96 -2.23 1.72
N ASP A 56 18.91 -1.31 1.86
CA ASP A 56 18.68 0.12 1.64
C ASP A 56 18.21 0.38 0.20
N LYS A 57 18.83 -0.27 -0.81
CA LYS A 57 18.39 -0.18 -2.21
C LYS A 57 16.99 -0.76 -2.45
N GLU A 58 16.67 -1.89 -1.84
CA GLU A 58 15.33 -2.48 -1.97
C GLU A 58 14.26 -1.59 -1.29
N ASN A 59 14.59 -0.97 -0.16
CA ASN A 59 13.72 -0.02 0.52
C ASN A 59 13.50 1.24 -0.32
N GLU A 60 14.57 1.84 -0.84
CA GLU A 60 14.52 3.02 -1.70
C GLU A 60 13.61 2.78 -2.91
N LYS A 61 13.77 1.65 -3.60
CA LYS A 61 12.91 1.27 -4.72
C LYS A 61 11.42 1.23 -4.34
N VAL A 62 11.09 0.58 -3.22
CA VAL A 62 9.69 0.47 -2.75
C VAL A 62 9.13 1.84 -2.41
N VAL A 63 9.92 2.70 -1.75
CA VAL A 63 9.49 4.03 -1.32
C VAL A 63 9.33 4.99 -2.50
N LEU A 64 10.25 5.00 -3.46
CA LEU A 64 10.13 5.84 -4.65
C LEU A 64 8.85 5.50 -5.43
N PHE A 65 8.53 4.21 -5.58
CA PHE A 65 7.28 3.79 -6.20
C PHE A 65 6.05 4.21 -5.37
N LEU A 66 6.10 4.07 -4.05
CA LEU A 66 5.02 4.52 -3.17
C LEU A 66 4.74 6.03 -3.33
N LEU A 67 5.80 6.85 -3.37
CA LEU A 67 5.70 8.29 -3.56
C LEU A 67 5.11 8.65 -4.93
N GLU A 68 5.54 7.95 -5.99
CA GLU A 68 4.98 8.10 -7.34
C GLU A 68 3.47 7.84 -7.34
N GLN A 69 3.02 6.72 -6.74
CA GLN A 69 1.59 6.39 -6.69
C GLN A 69 0.79 7.36 -5.81
N GLN A 70 1.37 7.86 -4.71
CA GLN A 70 0.75 8.92 -3.92
C GLN A 70 0.55 10.21 -4.74
N GLY A 71 1.51 10.58 -5.58
CA GLY A 71 1.38 11.70 -6.50
C GLY A 71 0.26 11.50 -7.52
N VAL A 72 0.13 10.30 -8.08
CA VAL A 72 -0.97 9.93 -8.98
C VAL A 72 -2.32 10.06 -8.28
N PHE A 73 -2.45 9.58 -7.05
CA PHE A 73 -3.69 9.72 -6.28
C PHE A 73 -4.03 11.17 -5.94
N ALA A 74 -3.03 11.96 -5.51
CA ALA A 74 -3.22 13.37 -5.21
C ALA A 74 -3.73 14.14 -6.44
N SER A 75 -3.12 13.91 -7.61
CA SER A 75 -3.54 14.55 -8.87
C SER A 75 -4.96 14.16 -9.26
N ARG A 76 -5.29 12.85 -9.22
CA ARG A 76 -6.65 12.37 -9.53
C ARG A 76 -7.69 12.96 -8.60
N ILE A 77 -7.42 12.99 -7.28
CA ILE A 77 -8.36 13.57 -6.31
C ILE A 77 -8.54 15.07 -6.55
N SER A 78 -7.46 15.81 -6.84
CA SER A 78 -7.56 17.25 -7.16
C SER A 78 -8.49 17.50 -8.36
N GLN A 79 -8.35 16.72 -9.43
CA GLN A 79 -9.20 16.83 -10.61
C GLN A 79 -10.67 16.51 -10.31
N LEU A 80 -10.92 15.49 -9.48
CA LEU A 80 -12.28 15.15 -9.07
C LEU A 80 -12.90 16.23 -8.16
N ASN A 81 -12.10 16.89 -7.31
CA ASN A 81 -12.56 18.02 -6.51
C ASN A 81 -12.99 19.19 -7.41
N GLU A 82 -12.22 19.53 -8.44
CA GLU A 82 -12.56 20.59 -9.40
C GLU A 82 -13.89 20.29 -10.12
N GLN A 83 -14.09 19.02 -10.52
CA GLN A 83 -15.36 18.57 -11.10
C GLN A 83 -16.51 18.70 -10.07
N GLN A 84 -16.27 18.30 -8.84
CA GLN A 84 -17.25 18.41 -7.76
C GLN A 84 -17.68 19.86 -7.49
N ASP A 85 -16.75 20.80 -7.54
CA ASP A 85 -17.01 22.23 -7.34
C ASP A 85 -17.83 22.80 -8.51
N SER A 86 -17.50 22.45 -9.76
CA SER A 86 -18.30 22.87 -10.92
C SER A 86 -19.75 22.36 -10.87
N LEU A 87 -19.97 21.17 -10.31
CA LEU A 87 -21.31 20.59 -10.13
C LEU A 87 -22.10 21.24 -8.97
N GLN A 88 -21.45 21.96 -8.06
CA GLN A 88 -22.17 22.75 -7.06
C GLN A 88 -22.94 23.89 -7.69
N GLU A 89 -22.40 24.48 -8.76
CA GLU A 89 -23.03 25.59 -9.47
C GLU A 89 -24.20 25.11 -10.35
N GLN A 90 -24.11 23.90 -10.90
CA GLN A 90 -25.13 23.30 -11.77
C GLN A 90 -25.34 21.81 -11.44
N PRO A 91 -26.31 21.47 -10.56
CA PRO A 91 -26.53 20.09 -10.14
C PRO A 91 -27.09 19.23 -11.30
N ASP A 92 -26.38 18.14 -11.60
CA ASP A 92 -26.75 17.13 -12.59
C ASP A 92 -26.57 15.73 -11.96
N ILE A 93 -27.67 15.00 -11.78
CA ILE A 93 -27.71 13.71 -11.09
C ILE A 93 -26.84 12.65 -11.79
N SER A 94 -26.80 12.67 -13.13
CA SER A 94 -25.97 11.72 -13.89
C SER A 94 -24.49 11.96 -13.60
N LYS A 95 -24.07 13.22 -13.64
CA LYS A 95 -22.68 13.61 -13.36
C LYS A 95 -22.27 13.36 -11.90
N VAL A 96 -23.19 13.55 -10.94
CA VAL A 96 -22.95 13.18 -9.54
C VAL A 96 -22.71 11.68 -9.39
N THR A 97 -23.48 10.86 -10.10
CA THR A 97 -23.33 9.40 -10.08
C THR A 97 -21.98 8.97 -10.66
N GLU A 98 -21.59 9.54 -11.80
CA GLU A 98 -20.29 9.30 -12.46
C GLU A 98 -19.12 9.72 -11.55
N LEU A 99 -19.20 10.90 -10.93
CA LEU A 99 -18.18 11.41 -10.04
C LEU A 99 -17.99 10.52 -8.80
N ARG A 100 -19.08 10.01 -8.22
CA ARG A 100 -19.02 9.04 -7.11
C ARG A 100 -18.30 7.76 -7.53
N GLU A 101 -18.60 7.23 -8.71
CA GLU A 101 -17.92 6.03 -9.20
C GLU A 101 -16.43 6.30 -9.49
N ALA A 102 -16.09 7.51 -9.96
CA ALA A 102 -14.70 7.92 -10.13
C ALA A 102 -13.93 7.95 -8.79
N TYR A 103 -14.51 8.51 -7.71
CA TYR A 103 -13.91 8.44 -6.37
C TYR A 103 -13.79 7.00 -5.85
N ARG A 104 -14.80 6.15 -6.08
CA ARG A 104 -14.72 4.72 -5.72
C ARG A 104 -13.60 4.00 -6.47
N ASN A 105 -13.39 4.32 -7.75
CA ASN A 105 -12.27 3.80 -8.53
C ASN A 105 -10.92 4.18 -7.93
N VAL A 106 -10.75 5.44 -7.49
CA VAL A 106 -9.54 5.86 -6.74
C VAL A 106 -9.39 5.01 -5.47
N GLY A 107 -10.49 4.77 -4.74
CA GLY A 107 -10.49 3.92 -3.55
C GLY A 107 -10.06 2.46 -3.83
N ARG A 108 -10.54 1.86 -4.94
CA ARG A 108 -10.14 0.51 -5.37
C ARG A 108 -8.64 0.44 -5.68
N ASP A 109 -8.11 1.44 -6.37
CA ASP A 109 -6.67 1.51 -6.67
C ASP A 109 -5.85 1.74 -5.39
N LEU A 110 -6.36 2.52 -4.43
CA LEU A 110 -5.72 2.70 -3.13
C LEU A 110 -5.60 1.39 -2.35
N LEU A 111 -6.62 0.52 -2.41
CA LEU A 111 -6.56 -0.82 -1.81
C LEU A 111 -5.43 -1.66 -2.43
N LYS A 112 -5.20 -1.57 -3.74
CA LYS A 112 -4.05 -2.20 -4.38
C LYS A 112 -2.74 -1.69 -3.79
N LEU A 113 -2.58 -0.37 -3.64
CA LEU A 113 -1.36 0.23 -3.09
C LEU A 113 -1.12 -0.16 -1.63
N LEU A 114 -2.17 -0.19 -0.80
CA LEU A 114 -2.09 -0.66 0.58
C LEU A 114 -1.60 -2.12 0.64
N PHE A 115 -2.13 -2.97 -0.23
CA PHE A 115 -1.68 -4.35 -0.35
C PHE A 115 -0.23 -4.47 -0.80
N PHE A 116 0.21 -3.65 -1.77
CA PHE A 116 1.62 -3.58 -2.18
C PHE A 116 2.54 -3.25 -1.00
N VAL A 117 2.20 -2.24 -0.20
CA VAL A 117 2.99 -1.84 0.96
C VAL A 117 3.04 -2.97 2.01
N GLU A 118 1.90 -3.59 2.32
CA GLU A 118 1.82 -4.69 3.28
C GLU A 118 2.76 -5.85 2.89
N ILE A 119 2.69 -6.27 1.62
CA ILE A 119 3.48 -7.39 1.11
C ILE A 119 4.99 -7.09 1.17
N ASN A 120 5.41 -5.87 0.83
CA ASN A 120 6.80 -5.44 0.93
C ASN A 120 7.29 -5.39 2.38
N ALA A 121 6.49 -4.81 3.29
CA ALA A 121 6.79 -4.76 4.72
C ALA A 121 6.97 -6.16 5.32
N ILE A 122 6.10 -7.12 4.94
CA ILE A 122 6.24 -8.53 5.33
C ILE A 122 7.54 -9.13 4.75
N GLY A 123 7.86 -8.85 3.49
CA GLY A 123 9.08 -9.30 2.83
C GLY A 123 10.35 -8.85 3.54
N LEU A 124 10.42 -7.57 3.88
CA LEU A 124 11.50 -6.96 4.67
C LEU A 124 11.66 -7.62 6.03
N ARG A 125 10.57 -7.73 6.80
CA ARG A 125 10.59 -8.38 8.12
C ARG A 125 11.09 -9.83 8.02
N LYS A 126 10.67 -10.56 6.99
CA LYS A 126 11.08 -11.96 6.79
C LYS A 126 12.53 -12.12 6.35
N ILE A 127 13.08 -11.20 5.57
CA ILE A 127 14.48 -11.29 5.14
C ILE A 127 15.42 -10.88 6.27
N LEU A 128 15.06 -9.86 7.05
CA LEU A 128 15.75 -9.46 8.28
C LEU A 128 15.83 -10.63 9.28
N LYS A 129 14.68 -11.24 9.61
CA LYS A 129 14.61 -12.43 10.48
C LYS A 129 15.40 -13.63 9.91
N LYS A 130 15.49 -13.75 8.59
CA LYS A 130 16.27 -14.83 7.95
C LYS A 130 17.77 -14.59 8.13
N PHE A 131 18.23 -13.35 8.01
CA PHE A 131 19.62 -12.98 8.21
C PHE A 131 20.05 -13.26 9.66
N ASP A 132 19.32 -12.74 10.65
CA ASP A 132 19.64 -12.96 12.07
C ASP A 132 19.73 -14.45 12.41
N LYS A 133 18.76 -15.25 11.97
CA LYS A 133 18.76 -16.71 12.18
C LYS A 133 19.95 -17.44 11.59
N ARG A 134 20.59 -16.88 10.56
CA ARG A 134 21.72 -17.52 9.88
C ARG A 134 23.06 -17.18 10.49
N PHE A 135 23.18 -15.99 11.07
CA PHE A 135 24.45 -15.49 11.57
C PHE A 135 24.47 -15.19 13.07
N ASP A 136 23.38 -15.52 13.78
CA ASP A 136 23.18 -15.32 15.23
C ASP A 136 23.49 -13.88 15.70
N TYR A 137 23.22 -12.91 14.83
CA TYR A 137 23.45 -11.49 15.09
C TYR A 137 22.15 -10.78 15.44
N LYS A 138 22.27 -9.71 16.22
CA LYS A 138 21.24 -8.67 16.36
C LYS A 138 21.29 -7.68 15.18
N PHE A 139 21.40 -8.20 13.95
CA PHE A 139 21.50 -7.33 12.77
C PHE A 139 20.22 -6.54 12.57
N THR A 140 19.05 -7.17 12.73
CA THR A 140 17.77 -6.45 12.65
C THR A 140 17.72 -5.27 13.62
N ASP A 141 18.08 -5.47 14.89
CA ASP A 141 18.05 -4.39 15.89
C ASP A 141 18.98 -3.24 15.50
N TYR A 142 20.21 -3.56 15.08
CA TYR A 142 21.18 -2.58 14.60
C TYR A 142 20.65 -1.83 13.36
N TYR A 143 20.18 -2.57 12.36
CA TYR A 143 19.68 -2.02 11.10
C TYR A 143 18.49 -1.10 11.35
N VAL A 144 17.48 -1.57 12.08
CA VAL A 144 16.29 -0.77 12.42
C VAL A 144 16.67 0.46 13.25
N LYS A 145 17.47 0.31 14.31
CA LYS A 145 17.85 1.44 15.18
C LYS A 145 18.59 2.54 14.43
N THR A 146 19.53 2.16 13.55
CA THR A 146 20.32 3.12 12.76
C THR A 146 19.50 3.83 11.69
N ARG A 147 18.48 3.18 11.13
CA ARG A 147 17.61 3.75 10.10
C ARG A 147 16.38 4.45 10.66
N ALA A 148 15.87 4.05 11.82
CA ALA A 148 14.63 4.61 12.35
C ALA A 148 14.77 6.10 12.69
N ASN A 149 15.94 6.55 13.13
CA ASN A 149 16.14 7.93 13.60
C ASN A 149 16.97 8.79 12.64
N HIS A 150 17.23 8.31 11.42
CA HIS A 150 18.12 8.99 10.48
C HIS A 150 17.29 9.77 9.44
N PRO A 151 17.58 11.07 9.20
CA PRO A 151 16.74 11.93 8.35
C PRO A 151 16.67 11.47 6.89
N TYR A 152 17.72 10.79 6.40
CA TYR A 152 17.78 10.28 5.03
C TYR A 152 17.36 8.81 4.89
N SER A 153 16.90 8.20 5.98
CA SER A 153 16.48 6.80 5.95
C SER A 153 15.06 6.67 5.39
N GLN A 154 14.93 5.78 4.40
CA GLN A 154 13.66 5.46 3.77
C GLN A 154 12.87 4.40 4.56
N LEU A 155 13.46 3.81 5.61
CA LEU A 155 12.85 2.68 6.32
C LEU A 155 11.49 3.05 6.93
N GLN A 156 11.38 4.22 7.57
CA GLN A 156 10.12 4.64 8.18
C GLN A 156 9.02 4.83 7.14
N GLN A 157 9.33 5.30 5.93
CA GLN A 157 8.32 5.56 4.90
C GLN A 157 7.61 4.28 4.45
N VAL A 158 8.30 3.13 4.48
CA VAL A 158 7.67 1.83 4.19
C VAL A 158 6.66 1.42 5.28
N PHE A 159 6.90 1.81 6.54
CA PHE A 159 6.10 1.37 7.69
C PHE A 159 5.08 2.42 8.18
N ASN A 160 5.33 3.71 7.94
CA ASN A 160 4.53 4.84 8.40
C ASN A 160 3.99 5.64 7.21
N ASN A 161 2.92 5.13 6.60
CA ASN A 161 2.37 5.64 5.35
C ASN A 161 1.39 6.81 5.57
N VAL A 162 1.85 7.91 6.19
CA VAL A 162 1.00 9.08 6.53
C VAL A 162 0.26 9.62 5.30
N GLY A 163 0.92 9.68 4.14
CA GLY A 163 0.32 10.15 2.89
C GLY A 163 -0.90 9.32 2.44
N LEU A 164 -0.93 8.01 2.70
CA LEU A 164 -2.09 7.17 2.36
C LEU A 164 -3.30 7.50 3.23
N GLY A 165 -3.07 7.84 4.51
CA GLY A 165 -4.14 8.27 5.41
C GLY A 165 -4.83 9.56 4.92
N ALA A 166 -4.05 10.51 4.38
CA ALA A 166 -4.59 11.72 3.77
C ALA A 166 -5.45 11.41 2.53
N VAL A 167 -5.00 10.48 1.67
CA VAL A 167 -5.76 10.02 0.50
C VAL A 167 -7.08 9.36 0.92
N VAL A 168 -7.05 8.46 1.92
CA VAL A 168 -8.28 7.87 2.50
C VAL A 168 -9.22 8.96 3.00
N GLY A 169 -8.72 9.90 3.80
CA GLY A 169 -9.52 10.98 4.37
C GLY A 169 -10.15 11.87 3.31
N ALA A 170 -9.44 12.17 2.21
CA ALA A 170 -9.97 12.94 1.09
C ALA A 170 -11.10 12.18 0.36
N ILE A 171 -10.88 10.91 0.02
CA ILE A 171 -11.91 10.08 -0.65
C ILE A 171 -13.16 9.94 0.23
N SER A 172 -12.98 9.61 1.51
CA SER A 172 -14.11 9.40 2.44
C SER A 172 -14.96 10.66 2.60
N ARG A 173 -14.31 11.83 2.74
CA ARG A 173 -15.02 13.11 2.87
C ARG A 173 -15.82 13.45 1.60
N ASN A 174 -15.16 13.40 0.44
CA ASN A 174 -15.83 13.75 -0.82
C ASN A 174 -16.99 12.80 -1.16
N LEU A 175 -16.84 11.50 -0.87
CA LEU A 175 -17.94 10.54 -1.05
C LEU A 175 -19.11 10.82 -0.11
N ALA A 176 -18.86 11.23 1.14
CA ALA A 176 -19.92 11.62 2.08
C ALA A 176 -20.65 12.88 1.61
N ASP A 177 -19.93 13.91 1.17
CA ASP A 177 -20.52 15.14 0.64
C ASP A 177 -21.42 14.87 -0.59
N LEU A 178 -21.05 13.89 -1.42
CA LEU A 178 -21.85 13.44 -2.57
C LEU A 178 -23.02 12.51 -2.21
N GLN A 179 -23.04 11.93 -1.01
CA GLN A 179 -24.16 11.14 -0.50
C GLN A 179 -25.25 12.03 0.09
N ASP A 180 -24.88 13.04 0.88
CA ASP A 180 -25.84 13.98 1.48
C ASP A 180 -26.62 14.75 0.41
N ARG A 181 -26.01 15.02 -0.74
CA ARG A 181 -26.67 15.69 -1.88
C ARG A 181 -27.68 14.82 -2.62
N GLU A 182 -27.52 13.50 -2.63
CA GLU A 182 -28.48 12.59 -3.27
C GLU A 182 -29.79 12.49 -2.45
N GLY A 183 -29.70 12.69 -1.14
CA GLY A 183 -30.81 12.63 -0.18
C GLY A 183 -31.86 13.75 -0.29
N SER A 184 -31.66 14.77 -1.15
CA SER A 184 -32.64 15.85 -1.34
C SER A 184 -33.24 15.97 -2.74
N TYR A 185 -32.79 15.17 -3.72
CA TYR A 185 -33.28 15.25 -5.11
C TYR A 185 -34.04 14.01 -5.59
N LEU A 186 -33.89 12.87 -4.89
CA LEU A 186 -34.72 11.70 -5.16
C LEU A 186 -36.06 11.90 -4.47
N SER A 187 -37.10 12.12 -5.26
CA SER A 187 -38.46 12.07 -4.76
C SER A 187 -38.70 10.68 -4.17
N ILE A 188 -39.44 10.59 -3.06
CA ILE A 188 -39.94 9.31 -2.53
C ILE A 188 -40.76 8.52 -3.58
N TYR A 189 -41.18 9.18 -4.66
CA TYR A 189 -41.90 8.60 -5.80
C TYR A 189 -40.99 8.10 -6.94
N ASP A 190 -39.68 8.38 -6.91
CA ASP A 190 -38.72 7.96 -7.95
C ASP A 190 -38.15 6.55 -7.71
N GLN A 191 -38.37 5.99 -6.51
CA GLN A 191 -38.06 4.60 -6.24
C GLN A 191 -39.22 3.71 -6.71
N PRO A 192 -38.96 2.59 -7.42
CA PRO A 192 -40.03 1.64 -7.72
C PRO A 192 -40.65 1.21 -6.40
N ALA A 193 -41.96 1.44 -6.26
CA ALA A 193 -42.69 1.14 -5.03
C ALA A 193 -42.34 -0.30 -4.62
N LEU A 194 -41.65 -0.44 -3.48
CA LEU A 194 -41.49 -1.75 -2.87
C LEU A 194 -42.90 -2.29 -2.68
N PRO A 195 -43.21 -3.51 -3.18
CA PRO A 195 -44.52 -4.10 -2.97
C PRO A 195 -44.80 -4.02 -1.47
N LEU A 196 -45.93 -3.41 -1.11
CA LEU A 196 -46.46 -3.46 0.24
C LEU A 196 -46.61 -4.94 0.58
N GLN A 197 -45.58 -5.55 1.17
CA GLN A 197 -45.76 -6.71 2.01
C GLN A 197 -46.51 -6.19 3.21
N VAL A 198 -47.84 -6.19 3.08
CA VAL A 198 -48.75 -6.08 4.18
C VAL A 198 -48.30 -7.15 5.17
N PHE A 199 -47.74 -6.70 6.29
CA PHE A 199 -47.62 -7.50 7.48
C PHE A 199 -49.04 -7.97 7.84
N ALA A 200 -49.43 -9.15 7.35
CA ALA A 200 -50.47 -9.94 7.97
C ALA A 200 -49.86 -10.57 9.22
N PHE A 201 -49.70 -9.74 10.26
CA PHE A 201 -49.89 -10.26 11.61
C PHE A 201 -51.38 -10.57 11.76
N PHE A 202 -51.68 -11.77 12.29
CA PHE A 202 -52.99 -12.42 12.48
C PHE A 202 -53.49 -13.35 11.35
N LEU A 203 -52.99 -14.59 11.31
CA LEU A 203 -53.60 -15.79 11.92
C LEU A 203 -52.62 -16.97 11.90
#